data_AF-A0A5C6P2X7-F1
#
_entry.id   AF-A0A5C6P2X7-F1
#
_cell.length_a   1.000
_cell.length_b   1.000
_cell.length_c   1.000
_cell.angle_alpha   90.00
_cell.angle_beta   90.00
_cell.angle_gamma   90.00
#
_symmetry.space_group_name_H-M   'P 1'
#
loop_
_entity.id
_entity.type
_entity.pdbx_description
1 polymer ?
#
loop_
_entity_poly.entity_id
_entity_poly.type
_entity_poly.pdbx_seq_one_letter_code
_entity_poly.pdbx_strand_id
1 'polypeptide(L)'
;CPVQCKHQACTKDDQCCHEQCLGGCLQPGSASHCVACRGLQYKGTCVEKCPRNFFTYKGWRCVSFSFCYDLHNKCKREKERRNAECHEYVIHKGACIPECPSGYTTVNSFTLNCTPCAGLCPKVCMGLKMVDSVTAAQDLRGCTVLNGSLVINLRGGNNIAAELEASLGQLEEITGYLTVRRSYALVSLSFFRKLRLIRGEEQEIGNYSFYALDNQNLRQLWDWSKHNLTILQGRMFFHYNSKLCMSEIHKMEEVTGTKQRQVKNDIASKTNGDQASCETHVLKFTQVRTMSDKIMVKWEAFWPQDYRDLLGFMVLYKEAPYQNVTEFDGQDACGSNSWVIADVEPPHRSADVDKGKIEPGYLILPLKPWTQYAVMVKTQLSASDENQVHGAKSEIIYIRTNATSKTDSILF
;
A
#
# COMPACT_ATOMS: atom_id res chain seq x y z
N CYS A 1 -58.42 4.95 -20.43
CA CYS A 1 -58.30 4.21 -21.70
C CYS A 1 -59.30 3.08 -21.74
N PRO A 2 -59.87 2.77 -22.91
CA PRO A 2 -60.78 1.66 -23.08
C PRO A 2 -60.14 0.31 -22.79
N VAL A 3 -60.96 -0.68 -22.41
CA VAL A 3 -60.50 -2.02 -22.03
C VAL A 3 -59.76 -2.73 -23.17
N GLN A 4 -60.13 -2.45 -24.43
CA GLN A 4 -59.46 -3.02 -25.61
C GLN A 4 -57.98 -2.62 -25.75
N CYS A 5 -57.56 -1.49 -25.19
CA CYS A 5 -56.16 -1.06 -25.25
C CYS A 5 -55.26 -1.83 -24.26
N LYS A 6 -55.82 -2.67 -23.39
CA LYS A 6 -55.09 -3.50 -22.41
C LYS A 6 -54.08 -2.66 -21.60
N HIS A 7 -52.79 -2.78 -21.91
CA HIS A 7 -51.69 -2.09 -21.23
C HIS A 7 -51.13 -0.89 -22.02
N GLN A 8 -51.75 -0.54 -23.14
CA GLN A 8 -51.35 0.57 -24.01
C GLN A 8 -51.98 1.88 -23.53
N ALA A 9 -51.33 3.00 -23.88
CA ALA A 9 -51.92 4.32 -23.71
C ALA A 9 -53.05 4.57 -24.74
N CYS A 10 -53.80 5.64 -24.57
CA CYS A 10 -54.86 6.06 -25.48
C CYS A 10 -54.83 7.56 -25.73
N THR A 11 -55.43 7.99 -26.84
CA THR A 11 -55.71 9.40 -27.13
C THR A 11 -56.95 9.89 -26.36
N LYS A 12 -57.26 11.18 -26.47
CA LYS A 12 -58.50 11.76 -25.90
C LYS A 12 -59.78 11.18 -26.54
N ASP A 13 -59.67 10.71 -27.77
CA ASP A 13 -60.78 10.12 -28.54
C ASP A 13 -60.83 8.58 -28.38
N ASP A 14 -60.27 8.06 -27.28
CA ASP A 14 -60.30 6.64 -26.92
C ASP A 14 -59.64 5.68 -27.93
N GLN A 15 -58.75 6.18 -28.80
CA GLN A 15 -58.00 5.36 -29.74
C GLN A 15 -56.68 4.87 -29.11
N CYS A 16 -56.35 3.60 -29.31
CA CYS A 16 -55.16 3.00 -28.71
C CYS A 16 -53.86 3.51 -29.35
N CYS A 17 -52.88 3.84 -28.51
CA CYS A 17 -51.54 4.20 -28.93
C CYS A 17 -50.69 2.97 -29.27
N HIS A 18 -49.53 3.19 -29.86
CA HIS A 18 -48.56 2.11 -30.03
C HIS A 18 -48.18 1.50 -28.67
N GLU A 19 -47.88 0.20 -28.63
CA GLU A 19 -47.56 -0.54 -27.40
C GLU A 19 -46.33 -0.01 -26.65
N GLN A 20 -45.42 0.63 -27.37
CA GLN A 20 -44.22 1.26 -26.82
C GLN A 20 -44.46 2.71 -26.34
N CYS A 21 -45.66 3.26 -26.52
CA CYS A 21 -46.03 4.56 -25.97
C CYS A 21 -46.42 4.45 -24.49
N LEU A 22 -46.14 5.51 -23.73
CA LEU A 22 -46.54 5.68 -22.34
C LEU A 22 -47.28 7.00 -22.16
N GLY A 23 -48.36 6.99 -21.37
CA GLY A 23 -49.17 8.18 -21.09
C GLY A 23 -50.14 8.57 -22.22
N GLY A 24 -49.65 8.72 -23.46
CA GLY A 24 -50.47 9.09 -24.61
C GLY A 24 -49.70 9.13 -25.94
N CYS A 25 -50.39 9.47 -27.02
CA CYS A 25 -49.83 9.63 -28.37
C CYS A 25 -50.56 10.74 -29.15
N LEU A 26 -49.86 11.34 -30.10
CA LEU A 26 -50.39 12.32 -31.07
C LEU A 26 -51.04 11.63 -32.26
N GLN A 27 -50.58 10.41 -32.59
CA GLN A 27 -51.15 9.60 -33.66
C GLN A 27 -51.37 8.16 -33.15
N PRO A 28 -52.60 7.61 -33.24
CA PRO A 28 -52.91 6.24 -32.85
C PRO A 28 -52.01 5.23 -33.57
N GLY A 29 -51.60 4.18 -32.86
CA GLY A 29 -50.77 3.10 -33.42
C GLY A 29 -49.36 3.46 -33.89
N SER A 30 -48.90 4.72 -33.79
CA SER A 30 -47.57 5.13 -34.27
C SER A 30 -46.54 5.20 -33.15
N ALA A 31 -45.43 4.46 -33.29
CA ALA A 31 -44.31 4.46 -32.33
C ALA A 31 -43.50 5.78 -32.33
N SER A 32 -43.62 6.60 -33.37
CA SER A 32 -42.89 7.87 -33.53
C SER A 32 -43.67 9.09 -33.02
N HIS A 33 -44.95 8.90 -32.70
CA HIS A 33 -45.85 9.96 -32.26
C HIS A 33 -46.34 9.72 -30.83
N CYS A 34 -45.51 9.13 -29.98
CA CYS A 34 -45.80 8.98 -28.56
C CYS A 34 -45.51 10.28 -27.80
N VAL A 35 -46.23 10.54 -26.70
CA VAL A 35 -45.90 11.62 -25.75
C VAL A 35 -44.65 11.25 -24.94
N ALA A 36 -44.56 10.00 -24.51
CA ALA A 36 -43.41 9.43 -23.84
C ALA A 36 -43.22 7.96 -24.27
N CYS A 37 -42.00 7.46 -24.18
CA CYS A 37 -41.71 6.05 -24.45
C CYS A 37 -41.83 5.22 -23.17
N ARG A 38 -42.46 4.05 -23.29
CA ARG A 38 -42.51 3.05 -22.22
C ARG A 38 -41.13 2.41 -21.97
N GLY A 39 -40.43 2.11 -23.05
CA GLY A 39 -39.07 1.57 -23.05
C GLY A 39 -38.04 2.66 -23.36
N LEU A 40 -37.45 2.57 -24.54
CA LEU A 40 -36.33 3.42 -24.94
C LEU A 40 -36.71 4.35 -26.09
N GLN A 41 -36.12 5.54 -26.13
CA GLN A 41 -36.23 6.45 -27.26
C GLN A 41 -35.01 6.34 -28.18
N TYR A 42 -35.25 6.19 -29.48
CA TYR A 42 -34.23 6.22 -30.53
C TYR A 42 -34.68 7.12 -31.69
N LYS A 43 -33.94 8.21 -31.95
CA LYS A 43 -34.21 9.17 -33.04
C LYS A 43 -35.69 9.60 -33.12
N GLY A 44 -36.30 9.91 -31.96
CA GLY A 44 -37.71 10.33 -31.88
C GLY A 44 -38.74 9.19 -31.92
N THR A 45 -38.33 7.92 -32.03
CA THR A 45 -39.22 6.76 -32.05
C THR A 45 -39.07 5.91 -30.79
N CYS A 46 -40.17 5.41 -30.26
CA CYS A 46 -40.17 4.52 -29.11
C CYS A 46 -39.89 3.07 -29.53
N VAL A 47 -38.86 2.48 -28.93
CA VAL A 47 -38.38 1.13 -29.22
C VAL A 47 -38.25 0.34 -27.92
N GLU A 48 -38.45 -0.98 -28.01
CA GLU A 48 -38.30 -1.87 -26.85
C GLU A 48 -36.82 -2.04 -26.47
N LYS A 49 -35.93 -2.18 -27.46
CA LYS A 49 -34.48 -2.37 -27.30
C LYS A 49 -33.72 -1.46 -28.25
N CYS A 50 -32.52 -1.04 -27.83
CA CYS A 50 -31.67 -0.25 -28.71
C CYS A 50 -31.28 -1.03 -29.98
N PRO A 51 -31.24 -0.36 -31.14
CA PRO A 51 -30.72 -0.96 -32.36
C PRO A 51 -29.27 -1.44 -32.21
N ARG A 52 -28.81 -2.30 -33.12
CA ARG A 52 -27.42 -2.75 -33.16
C ARG A 52 -26.46 -1.55 -33.16
N ASN A 53 -25.38 -1.64 -32.38
CA ASN A 53 -24.36 -0.61 -32.19
C ASN A 53 -24.82 0.66 -31.43
N PHE A 54 -25.99 0.63 -30.78
CA PHE A 54 -26.43 1.67 -29.85
C PHE A 54 -26.54 1.10 -28.42
N PHE A 55 -26.36 1.98 -27.44
CA PHE A 55 -26.32 1.62 -26.03
C PHE A 55 -27.44 2.32 -25.26
N THR A 56 -28.00 1.64 -24.28
CA THR A 56 -28.96 2.24 -23.34
C THR A 56 -28.25 3.26 -22.47
N TYR A 57 -28.82 4.45 -22.32
CA TYR A 57 -28.28 5.52 -21.48
C TYR A 57 -29.35 6.03 -20.51
N LYS A 58 -29.02 6.04 -19.22
CA LYS A 58 -29.92 6.43 -18.11
C LYS A 58 -31.28 5.70 -18.10
N GLY A 59 -31.38 4.56 -18.78
CA GLY A 59 -32.58 3.72 -18.82
C GLY A 59 -33.71 4.18 -19.74
N TRP A 60 -33.58 5.28 -20.48
CA TRP A 60 -34.70 5.84 -21.27
C TRP A 60 -34.40 6.15 -22.75
N ARG A 61 -33.12 6.19 -23.17
CA ARG A 61 -32.77 6.43 -24.57
C ARG A 61 -31.57 5.64 -25.05
N CYS A 62 -31.45 5.56 -26.37
CA CYS A 62 -30.34 4.94 -27.07
C CYS A 62 -29.33 5.98 -27.55
N VAL A 63 -28.06 5.75 -27.28
CA VAL A 63 -26.94 6.63 -27.66
C VAL A 63 -25.88 5.87 -28.44
N SER A 64 -25.12 6.56 -29.29
CA SER A 64 -24.00 5.97 -30.02
C SER A 64 -22.79 5.72 -29.10
N PHE A 65 -21.85 4.92 -29.58
CA PHE A 65 -20.53 4.78 -28.95
C PHE A 65 -19.86 6.14 -28.74
N SER A 66 -19.84 6.99 -29.79
CA SER A 66 -19.23 8.32 -29.74
C SER A 66 -19.78 9.18 -28.61
N PHE A 67 -21.09 9.15 -28.38
CA PHE A 67 -21.72 9.90 -27.30
C PHE A 67 -21.19 9.46 -25.92
N CYS A 68 -21.05 8.15 -25.67
CA CYS A 68 -20.51 7.63 -24.41
C CYS A 68 -19.02 7.98 -24.26
N TYR A 69 -18.27 7.88 -25.35
CA TYR A 69 -16.85 8.21 -25.43
C TYR A 69 -16.55 9.69 -25.17
N ASP A 70 -17.37 10.59 -25.71
CA ASP A 70 -17.22 12.02 -25.48
C ASP A 70 -17.49 12.39 -24.01
N LEU A 71 -18.47 11.76 -23.37
CA LEU A 71 -18.73 11.93 -21.93
C LEU A 71 -17.55 11.46 -21.08
N HIS A 72 -17.01 10.27 -21.39
CA HIS A 72 -15.82 9.74 -20.72
C HIS A 72 -14.64 10.71 -20.81
N ASN A 73 -14.29 11.15 -22.02
CA ASN A 73 -13.16 12.04 -22.25
C ASN A 73 -13.37 13.47 -21.74
N LYS A 74 -14.62 13.93 -21.66
CA LYS A 74 -14.93 15.21 -21.02
C LYS A 74 -14.59 15.14 -19.53
N CYS A 75 -15.06 14.10 -18.84
CA CYS A 75 -14.78 13.93 -17.41
C CYS A 75 -13.28 13.72 -17.14
N LYS A 76 -12.62 12.88 -17.95
CA LYS A 76 -11.16 12.67 -17.84
C LYS A 76 -10.38 13.98 -17.87
N ARG A 77 -10.66 14.85 -18.85
CA ARG A 77 -10.03 16.18 -18.98
C ARG A 77 -10.37 17.14 -17.84
N GLU A 78 -11.59 17.05 -17.28
CA GLU A 78 -12.00 17.87 -16.14
C GLU A 78 -11.30 17.45 -14.84
N LYS A 79 -11.15 16.14 -14.61
CA LYS A 79 -10.39 15.58 -13.49
C LYS A 79 -8.91 15.96 -13.54
N GLU A 80 -8.31 15.94 -14.72
CA GLU A 80 -6.93 16.40 -14.95
C GLU A 80 -6.72 17.89 -14.60
N ARG A 81 -7.75 18.73 -14.77
CA ARG A 81 -7.62 20.19 -14.62
C ARG A 81 -8.06 20.74 -13.26
N ARG A 82 -9.12 20.21 -12.64
CA ARG A 82 -9.80 20.86 -11.49
C ARG A 82 -10.34 19.92 -10.41
N ASN A 83 -9.96 18.64 -10.39
CA ASN A 83 -10.47 17.66 -9.42
C ASN A 83 -12.01 17.68 -9.33
N ALA A 84 -12.68 17.67 -10.49
CA ALA A 84 -14.13 17.79 -10.60
C ALA A 84 -14.85 16.46 -10.26
N GLU A 85 -16.00 16.55 -9.60
CA GLU A 85 -16.87 15.40 -9.32
C GLU A 85 -17.67 15.02 -10.56
N CYS A 86 -17.12 14.10 -11.36
CA CYS A 86 -17.75 13.56 -12.55
C CYS A 86 -17.43 12.07 -12.73
N HIS A 87 -18.23 11.39 -13.55
CA HIS A 87 -18.06 9.97 -13.83
C HIS A 87 -17.48 9.73 -15.22
N GLU A 88 -16.49 8.84 -15.28
CA GLU A 88 -15.90 8.35 -16.52
C GLU A 88 -16.79 7.24 -17.07
N TYR A 89 -17.77 7.60 -17.90
CA TYR A 89 -18.74 6.64 -18.42
C TYR A 89 -18.08 5.47 -19.17
N VAL A 90 -18.66 4.28 -19.01
CA VAL A 90 -18.19 3.00 -19.53
C VAL A 90 -19.33 2.21 -20.15
N ILE A 91 -18.98 1.17 -20.91
CA ILE A 91 -19.93 0.28 -21.58
C ILE A 91 -19.94 -1.07 -20.87
N HIS A 92 -21.13 -1.50 -20.44
CA HIS A 92 -21.35 -2.81 -19.86
C HIS A 92 -22.72 -3.35 -20.25
N LYS A 93 -22.75 -4.60 -20.76
CA LYS A 93 -23.99 -5.31 -21.16
C LYS A 93 -24.95 -4.46 -22.01
N GLY A 94 -24.43 -3.72 -22.99
CA GLY A 94 -25.23 -2.90 -23.91
C GLY A 94 -25.72 -1.57 -23.35
N ALA A 95 -25.21 -1.13 -22.19
CA ALA A 95 -25.53 0.16 -21.58
C ALA A 95 -24.28 1.03 -21.40
N CYS A 96 -24.45 2.35 -21.59
CA CYS A 96 -23.46 3.38 -21.22
C CYS A 96 -23.76 3.84 -19.79
N ILE A 97 -22.94 3.40 -18.83
CA ILE A 97 -23.14 3.57 -17.39
C ILE A 97 -21.99 4.38 -16.75
N PRO A 98 -22.18 4.99 -15.56
CA PRO A 98 -21.18 5.87 -14.95
C PRO A 98 -19.88 5.19 -14.53
N GLU A 99 -19.93 3.92 -14.12
CA GLU A 99 -18.79 3.14 -13.64
C GLU A 99 -19.01 1.64 -13.85
N CYS A 100 -17.93 0.86 -13.86
CA CYS A 100 -18.07 -0.60 -13.97
C CYS A 100 -18.70 -1.18 -12.70
N PRO A 101 -19.61 -2.16 -12.83
CA PRO A 101 -20.16 -2.84 -11.67
C PRO A 101 -19.09 -3.65 -10.91
N SER A 102 -19.38 -3.99 -9.65
CA SER A 102 -18.47 -4.78 -8.81
C SER A 102 -18.01 -6.06 -9.51
N GLY A 103 -16.71 -6.33 -9.47
CA GLY A 103 -16.09 -7.47 -10.17
C GLY A 103 -15.69 -7.19 -11.62
N TYR A 104 -15.91 -5.97 -12.12
CA TYR A 104 -15.47 -5.53 -13.45
C TYR A 104 -14.58 -4.28 -13.38
N THR A 105 -13.67 -4.16 -14.33
CA THR A 105 -12.80 -2.99 -14.51
C THR A 105 -12.66 -2.65 -15.99
N THR A 106 -12.19 -1.44 -16.30
CA THR A 106 -11.82 -1.04 -17.66
C THR A 106 -10.33 -1.31 -17.89
N VAL A 107 -9.99 -2.28 -18.74
CA VAL A 107 -8.59 -2.54 -19.11
C VAL A 107 -8.08 -1.50 -20.11
N ASN A 108 -8.97 -0.94 -20.93
CA ASN A 108 -8.61 0.01 -21.98
C ASN A 108 -9.63 1.15 -22.04
N SER A 109 -9.20 2.38 -21.74
CA SER A 109 -10.04 3.58 -21.82
C SER A 109 -10.52 3.90 -23.23
N PHE A 110 -9.93 3.31 -24.29
CA PHE A 110 -10.37 3.52 -25.66
C PHE A 110 -11.60 2.68 -26.02
N THR A 111 -11.73 1.47 -25.48
CA THR A 111 -12.87 0.58 -25.78
C THR A 111 -14.03 0.78 -24.82
N LEU A 112 -13.78 1.38 -23.65
CA LEU A 112 -14.75 1.63 -22.58
C LEU A 112 -15.44 0.38 -22.02
N ASN A 113 -15.07 -0.81 -22.48
CA ASN A 113 -15.75 -2.04 -22.10
C ASN A 113 -15.28 -2.52 -20.72
N CYS A 114 -16.25 -2.80 -19.87
CA CYS A 114 -16.01 -3.42 -18.56
C CYS A 114 -15.70 -4.92 -18.73
N THR A 115 -14.52 -5.34 -18.32
CA THR A 115 -14.06 -6.74 -18.33
C THR A 115 -14.00 -7.31 -16.91
N PRO A 116 -14.32 -8.59 -16.70
CA PRO A 116 -14.28 -9.20 -15.37
C PRO A 116 -12.85 -9.23 -14.83
N CYS A 117 -12.70 -8.93 -13.55
CA CYS A 117 -11.41 -8.93 -12.85
C CYS A 117 -11.03 -10.35 -12.43
N ALA A 118 -9.75 -10.70 -12.53
CA ALA A 118 -9.22 -11.92 -11.91
C ALA A 118 -8.94 -11.65 -10.42
N GLY A 119 -9.98 -11.70 -9.59
CA GLY A 119 -9.90 -11.38 -8.15
C GLY A 119 -10.38 -9.97 -7.81
N LEU A 120 -9.68 -9.27 -6.91
CA LEU A 120 -10.01 -7.88 -6.56
C LEU A 120 -9.73 -6.96 -7.77
N CYS A 121 -10.71 -6.13 -8.13
CA CYS A 121 -10.55 -5.20 -9.24
C CYS A 121 -9.49 -4.13 -8.92
N PRO A 122 -8.53 -3.90 -9.82
CA PRO A 122 -7.56 -2.83 -9.63
C PRO A 122 -8.26 -1.47 -9.58
N LYS A 123 -7.99 -0.71 -8.51
CA LYS A 123 -8.39 0.70 -8.42
C LYS A 123 -7.23 1.54 -8.93
N VAL A 124 -7.45 2.19 -10.08
CA VAL A 124 -6.47 3.08 -10.69
C VAL A 124 -6.68 4.50 -10.17
N CYS A 125 -5.63 5.05 -9.57
CA CYS A 125 -5.58 6.42 -9.08
C CYS A 125 -4.70 7.25 -10.02
N MET A 126 -5.03 8.51 -10.28
CA MET A 126 -4.40 9.29 -11.35
C MET A 126 -3.69 10.55 -10.85
N GLY A 127 -2.64 10.93 -11.58
CA GLY A 127 -1.90 12.17 -11.42
C GLY A 127 -0.80 12.13 -10.34
N LEU A 128 -0.16 13.28 -10.13
CA LEU A 128 0.83 13.46 -9.05
C LEU A 128 0.12 13.47 -7.69
N LYS A 129 0.56 12.61 -6.78
CA LYS A 129 0.03 12.53 -5.42
C LYS A 129 1.10 12.96 -4.43
N MET A 130 0.77 13.94 -3.59
CA MET A 130 1.63 14.39 -2.51
C MET A 130 1.06 13.88 -1.19
N VAL A 131 1.84 13.08 -0.47
CA VAL A 131 1.51 12.56 0.86
C VAL A 131 2.37 13.31 1.87
N ASP A 132 1.82 14.39 2.41
CA ASP A 132 2.43 15.24 3.44
C ASP A 132 1.76 15.09 4.82
N SER A 133 0.68 14.30 4.88
CA SER A 133 -0.13 14.03 6.06
C SER A 133 -0.81 12.66 5.96
N VAL A 134 -1.31 12.15 7.09
CA VAL A 134 -2.12 10.92 7.13
C VAL A 134 -3.39 11.06 6.28
N THR A 135 -4.06 12.21 6.33
CA THR A 135 -5.27 12.47 5.54
C THR A 135 -4.98 12.37 4.03
N ALA A 136 -3.88 12.97 3.57
CA ALA A 136 -3.48 12.85 2.16
C ALA A 136 -3.16 11.41 1.75
N ALA A 137 -2.65 10.58 2.67
CA ALA A 137 -2.46 9.16 2.42
C ALA A 137 -3.80 8.42 2.28
N GLN A 138 -4.78 8.72 3.15
CA GLN A 138 -6.09 8.07 3.17
C GLN A 138 -6.87 8.25 1.85
N ASP A 139 -6.65 9.33 1.11
CA ASP A 139 -7.22 9.51 -0.24
C ASP A 139 -6.76 8.44 -1.24
N LEU A 140 -5.62 7.81 -0.97
CA LEU A 140 -5.05 6.72 -1.78
C LEU A 140 -5.46 5.33 -1.29
N ARG A 141 -6.34 5.25 -0.29
CA ARG A 141 -6.78 3.97 0.26
C ARG A 141 -7.45 3.10 -0.81
N GLY A 142 -6.97 1.87 -0.90
CA GLY A 142 -7.42 0.87 -1.86
C GLY A 142 -6.91 1.07 -3.29
N CYS A 143 -6.12 2.12 -3.59
CA CYS A 143 -5.45 2.24 -4.87
C CYS A 143 -4.47 1.07 -5.05
N THR A 144 -4.55 0.37 -6.18
CA THR A 144 -3.61 -0.72 -6.54
C THR A 144 -2.65 -0.28 -7.63
N VAL A 145 -3.05 0.65 -8.49
CA VAL A 145 -2.20 1.24 -9.53
C VAL A 145 -2.28 2.76 -9.42
N LEU A 146 -1.15 3.43 -9.35
CA LEU A 146 -1.05 4.87 -9.48
C LEU A 146 -0.54 5.21 -10.88
N ASN A 147 -1.45 5.68 -11.73
CA ASN A 147 -1.11 6.24 -13.02
C ASN A 147 -0.67 7.71 -12.85
N GLY A 148 0.60 7.88 -12.49
CA GLY A 148 1.22 9.14 -12.12
C GLY A 148 2.40 8.91 -11.18
N SER A 149 2.78 9.95 -10.46
CA SER A 149 3.95 9.97 -9.57
C SER A 149 3.55 10.18 -8.12
N LEU A 150 4.35 9.69 -7.17
CA LEU A 150 4.08 9.77 -5.73
C LEU A 150 5.23 10.51 -5.01
N VAL A 151 4.89 11.53 -4.23
CA VAL A 151 5.83 12.31 -3.43
C VAL A 151 5.42 12.23 -1.97
N ILE A 152 6.28 11.66 -1.12
CA ILE A 152 6.10 11.59 0.33
C ILE A 152 6.97 12.65 1.00
N ASN A 153 6.36 13.45 1.88
CA ASN A 153 6.99 14.53 2.63
C ASN A 153 6.37 14.63 4.03
N LEU A 154 6.56 13.59 4.85
CA LEU A 154 5.92 13.43 6.14
C LEU A 154 6.83 13.87 7.30
N ARG A 155 6.52 15.02 7.89
CA ARG A 155 7.32 15.58 8.99
C ARG A 155 6.95 15.04 10.37
N GLY A 156 5.71 14.61 10.57
CA GLY A 156 5.20 14.15 11.86
C GLY A 156 3.71 13.80 11.82
N GLY A 157 3.18 13.32 12.95
CA GLY A 157 1.84 12.75 13.06
C GLY A 157 1.80 11.58 14.05
N ASN A 158 0.60 11.06 14.33
CA ASN A 158 0.39 9.93 15.24
C ASN A 158 0.14 8.66 14.43
N ASN A 159 0.68 7.51 14.88
CA ASN A 159 0.46 6.19 14.28
C ASN A 159 0.73 6.13 12.76
N ILE A 160 1.78 6.81 12.30
CA ILE A 160 2.00 7.07 10.88
C ILE A 160 2.22 5.77 10.12
N ALA A 161 3.01 4.85 10.68
CA ALA A 161 3.30 3.57 10.03
C ALA A 161 2.01 2.76 9.75
N ALA A 162 1.12 2.64 10.74
CA ALA A 162 -0.12 1.88 10.61
C ALA A 162 -1.08 2.53 9.61
N GLU A 163 -1.23 3.85 9.65
CA GLU A 163 -2.11 4.59 8.74
C GLU A 163 -1.61 4.58 7.30
N LEU A 164 -0.29 4.72 7.09
CA LEU A 164 0.30 4.60 5.76
C LEU A 164 0.17 3.19 5.22
N GLU A 165 0.35 2.17 6.04
CA GLU A 165 0.17 0.79 5.60
C GLU A 165 -1.29 0.51 5.22
N ALA A 166 -2.25 0.99 6.02
CA ALA A 166 -3.67 0.85 5.72
C ALA A 166 -4.07 1.59 4.42
N SER A 167 -3.38 2.68 4.10
CA SER A 167 -3.69 3.54 2.96
C SER A 167 -2.95 3.14 1.68
N LEU A 168 -1.64 2.91 1.77
CA LEU A 168 -0.73 2.68 0.65
C LEU A 168 -0.29 1.22 0.51
N GLY A 169 -0.59 0.34 1.48
CA GLY A 169 -0.11 -1.04 1.46
C GLY A 169 -0.72 -1.92 0.38
N GLN A 170 -1.80 -1.48 -0.28
CA GLN A 170 -2.39 -2.16 -1.44
C GLN A 170 -1.81 -1.69 -2.77
N LEU A 171 -1.00 -0.63 -2.80
CA LEU A 171 -0.42 -0.11 -4.02
C LEU A 171 0.60 -1.09 -4.57
N GLU A 172 0.41 -1.54 -5.81
CA GLU A 172 1.25 -2.53 -6.49
C GLU A 172 2.16 -1.91 -7.56
N GLU A 173 1.69 -0.82 -8.18
CA GLU A 173 2.34 -0.22 -9.34
C GLU A 173 2.26 1.31 -9.32
N ILE A 174 3.38 1.96 -9.65
CA ILE A 174 3.47 3.41 -9.92
C ILE A 174 4.01 3.58 -11.35
N THR A 175 3.29 4.30 -12.21
CA THR A 175 3.72 4.49 -13.62
C THR A 175 4.81 5.56 -13.75
N GLY A 176 4.78 6.60 -12.92
CA GLY A 176 5.80 7.65 -12.87
C GLY A 176 6.97 7.32 -11.93
N TYR A 177 7.29 8.24 -11.02
CA TYR A 177 8.36 8.10 -10.04
C TYR A 177 7.86 8.08 -8.59
N LEU A 178 8.72 7.61 -7.67
CA LEU A 178 8.52 7.67 -6.23
C LEU A 178 9.59 8.55 -5.57
N THR A 179 9.16 9.65 -4.96
CA THR A 179 10.03 10.56 -4.20
C THR A 179 9.69 10.48 -2.71
N VAL A 180 10.69 10.26 -1.87
CA VAL A 180 10.61 10.32 -0.40
C VAL A 180 11.59 11.37 0.09
N ARG A 181 11.09 12.54 0.48
CA ARG A 181 11.95 13.65 0.87
C ARG A 181 11.53 14.26 2.19
N ARG A 182 12.49 14.70 3.01
CA ARG A 182 12.23 15.41 4.29
C ARG A 182 11.20 14.70 5.17
N SER A 183 11.18 13.37 5.09
CA SER A 183 10.17 12.55 5.74
C SER A 183 10.69 12.04 7.08
N TYR A 184 10.83 12.96 8.04
CA TYR A 184 11.45 12.70 9.34
C TYR A 184 10.68 11.70 10.21
N ALA A 185 9.39 11.51 9.92
CA ALA A 185 8.56 10.52 10.60
C ALA A 185 8.86 9.06 10.20
N LEU A 186 9.45 8.85 9.02
CA LEU A 186 9.58 7.51 8.44
C LEU A 186 10.86 6.83 8.91
N VAL A 187 10.71 5.62 9.41
CA VAL A 187 11.83 4.71 9.74
C VAL A 187 12.02 3.60 8.70
N SER A 188 10.96 3.27 7.96
CA SER A 188 10.95 2.23 6.93
C SER A 188 9.96 2.55 5.80
N LEU A 189 10.18 2.01 4.59
CA LEU A 189 9.19 2.04 3.49
C LEU A 189 8.36 0.75 3.38
N SER A 190 8.50 -0.16 4.36
CA SER A 190 7.77 -1.44 4.43
C SER A 190 6.24 -1.31 4.40
N PHE A 191 5.68 -0.14 4.71
CA PHE A 191 4.25 0.12 4.54
C PHE A 191 3.79 -0.01 3.07
N PHE A 192 4.69 0.13 2.08
CA PHE A 192 4.45 -0.27 0.70
C PHE A 192 4.54 -1.80 0.54
N ARG A 193 3.62 -2.53 1.18
CA ARG A 193 3.68 -4.00 1.27
C ARG A 193 3.66 -4.71 -0.09
N LYS A 194 2.86 -4.20 -1.04
CA LYS A 194 2.65 -4.85 -2.33
C LYS A 194 3.30 -4.15 -3.53
N LEU A 195 3.97 -3.02 -3.31
CA LEU A 195 4.57 -2.25 -4.40
C LEU A 195 5.66 -3.08 -5.06
N ARG A 196 5.47 -3.45 -6.33
CA ARG A 196 6.39 -4.35 -7.04
C ARG A 196 6.93 -3.73 -8.33
N LEU A 197 6.34 -2.64 -8.81
CA LEU A 197 6.70 -2.04 -10.08
C LEU A 197 6.69 -0.51 -10.01
N ILE A 198 7.80 0.11 -10.39
CA ILE A 198 7.88 1.52 -10.75
C ILE A 198 8.29 1.59 -12.22
N ARG A 199 7.43 2.12 -13.09
CA ARG A 199 7.71 2.15 -14.52
C ARG A 199 8.68 3.25 -14.89
N GLY A 200 8.57 4.43 -14.30
CA GLY A 200 9.43 5.57 -14.65
C GLY A 200 9.09 6.19 -16.01
N GLU A 201 7.82 6.13 -16.44
CA GLU A 201 7.32 6.79 -17.67
C GLU A 201 7.46 8.32 -17.56
N GLU A 202 7.19 8.85 -16.37
CA GLU A 202 7.60 10.18 -15.92
C GLU A 202 8.71 10.02 -14.88
N GLN A 203 9.69 10.92 -14.90
CA GLN A 203 10.85 10.91 -14.00
C GLN A 203 11.00 12.27 -13.32
N GLU A 204 11.48 12.25 -12.09
CA GLU A 204 11.87 13.46 -11.37
C GLU A 204 13.05 14.13 -12.10
N ILE A 205 13.20 15.45 -11.91
CA ILE A 205 14.27 16.24 -12.55
C ILE A 205 15.62 15.56 -12.33
N GLY A 206 16.29 15.22 -13.43
CA GLY A 206 17.51 14.43 -13.41
C GLY A 206 17.29 12.95 -13.71
N ASN A 207 16.18 12.56 -14.32
CA ASN A 207 15.91 11.19 -14.78
C ASN A 207 15.87 10.16 -13.63
N TYR A 208 15.32 10.55 -12.47
CA TYR A 208 15.19 9.66 -11.32
C TYR A 208 13.78 9.07 -11.25
N SER A 209 13.70 7.76 -11.11
CA SER A 209 12.44 7.04 -10.87
C SER A 209 12.25 6.67 -9.40
N PHE A 210 13.33 6.72 -8.62
CA PHE A 210 13.29 6.68 -7.17
C PHE A 210 14.19 7.77 -6.59
N TYR A 211 13.67 8.60 -5.67
CA TYR A 211 14.39 9.74 -5.13
C TYR A 211 14.23 9.82 -3.61
N ALA A 212 15.32 9.63 -2.86
CA ALA A 212 15.35 9.69 -1.40
C ALA A 212 16.31 10.78 -0.90
N LEU A 213 15.76 11.85 -0.30
CA LEU A 213 16.54 13.00 0.15
C LEU A 213 16.15 13.46 1.55
N ASP A 214 17.14 13.64 2.43
CA ASP A 214 16.96 14.26 3.75
C ASP A 214 15.93 13.51 4.62
N ASN A 215 16.06 12.18 4.73
CA ASN A 215 15.20 11.36 5.59
C ASN A 215 15.97 10.94 6.85
N GLN A 216 15.99 11.83 7.84
CA GLN A 216 16.83 11.75 9.06
C GLN A 216 16.63 10.48 9.91
N ASN A 217 15.49 9.82 9.80
CA ASN A 217 15.17 8.64 10.60
C ASN A 217 14.98 7.35 9.79
N LEU A 218 15.09 7.41 8.47
CA LEU A 218 14.93 6.26 7.59
C LEU A 218 16.10 5.28 7.82
N ARG A 219 15.79 4.04 8.19
CA ARG A 219 16.76 3.00 8.54
C ARG A 219 16.75 1.82 7.58
N GLN A 220 15.57 1.50 7.04
CA GLN A 220 15.38 0.39 6.09
C GLN A 220 14.48 0.85 4.95
N LEU A 221 14.66 0.28 3.76
CA LEU A 221 13.73 0.50 2.65
C LEU A 221 12.63 -0.57 2.70
N TRP A 222 12.99 -1.83 2.44
CA TRP A 222 12.10 -2.99 2.55
C TRP A 222 12.82 -4.16 3.21
N ASP A 223 12.07 -5.13 3.71
CA ASP A 223 12.61 -6.46 4.00
C ASP A 223 12.82 -7.22 2.68
N TRP A 224 14.00 -7.08 2.09
CA TRP A 224 14.34 -7.67 0.79
C TRP A 224 14.31 -9.20 0.77
N SER A 225 14.24 -9.87 1.92
CA SER A 225 14.04 -11.33 1.98
C SER A 225 12.61 -11.74 1.61
N LYS A 226 11.64 -10.81 1.76
CA LYS A 226 10.21 -11.04 1.53
C LYS A 226 9.62 -10.14 0.46
N HIS A 227 10.38 -9.17 -0.04
CA HIS A 227 9.91 -8.14 -0.95
C HIS A 227 10.73 -8.11 -2.25
N ASN A 228 10.04 -7.82 -3.35
CA ASN A 228 10.66 -7.66 -4.66
C ASN A 228 10.07 -6.42 -5.33
N LEU A 229 10.93 -5.63 -5.96
CA LEU A 229 10.59 -4.38 -6.62
C LEU A 229 11.40 -4.29 -7.91
N THR A 230 10.74 -3.95 -9.02
CA THR A 230 11.41 -3.69 -10.31
C THR A 230 11.24 -2.22 -10.68
N ILE A 231 12.34 -1.58 -11.08
CA ILE A 231 12.33 -0.23 -11.67
C ILE A 231 12.68 -0.38 -13.16
N LEU A 232 11.72 -0.12 -14.06
CA LEU A 232 11.91 -0.40 -15.49
C LEU A 232 12.93 0.53 -16.14
N GLN A 233 12.83 1.84 -15.89
CA GLN A 233 13.77 2.83 -16.39
C GLN A 233 14.01 3.93 -15.35
N GLY A 234 14.98 4.80 -15.61
CA GLY A 234 15.40 5.85 -14.69
C GLY A 234 16.46 5.40 -13.68
N ARG A 235 16.92 6.39 -12.91
CA ARG A 235 17.98 6.29 -11.91
C ARG A 235 17.43 6.36 -10.49
N MET A 236 18.30 6.14 -9.52
CA MET A 236 17.98 6.30 -8.10
C MET A 236 18.86 7.38 -7.49
N PHE A 237 18.30 8.18 -6.59
CA PHE A 237 19.02 9.24 -5.90
C PHE A 237 18.93 9.06 -4.39
N PHE A 238 20.07 9.11 -3.70
CA PHE A 238 20.16 8.96 -2.24
C PHE A 238 21.15 9.94 -1.63
N HIS A 239 20.64 10.92 -0.88
CA HIS A 239 21.45 11.90 -0.15
C HIS A 239 20.82 12.23 1.21
N TYR A 240 21.67 12.47 2.21
CA TYR A 240 21.25 12.89 3.56
C TYR A 240 20.25 11.92 4.21
N ASN A 241 20.48 10.62 4.07
CA ASN A 241 19.71 9.57 4.78
C ASN A 241 20.62 8.95 5.84
N SER A 242 20.88 9.71 6.91
CA SER A 242 21.98 9.44 7.84
C SER A 242 21.88 8.12 8.59
N LYS A 243 20.67 7.61 8.80
CA LYS A 243 20.43 6.31 9.46
C LYS A 243 20.20 5.15 8.49
N LEU A 244 20.22 5.40 7.18
CA LEU A 244 20.03 4.37 6.15
C LEU A 244 21.37 3.80 5.72
N CYS A 245 21.62 2.53 6.05
CA CYS A 245 22.87 1.86 5.71
C CYS A 245 23.10 1.79 4.20
N MET A 246 24.36 1.97 3.77
CA MET A 246 24.75 1.82 2.36
C MET A 246 24.44 0.42 1.82
N SER A 247 24.54 -0.61 2.66
CA SER A 247 24.18 -1.99 2.29
C SER A 247 22.72 -2.12 1.83
N GLU A 248 21.79 -1.39 2.44
CA GLU A 248 20.36 -1.38 2.04
C GLU A 248 20.19 -0.76 0.65
N ILE A 249 20.91 0.32 0.36
CA ILE A 249 20.87 1.00 -0.94
C ILE A 249 21.47 0.10 -2.03
N HIS A 250 22.62 -0.53 -1.76
CA HIS A 250 23.23 -1.48 -2.69
C HIS A 250 22.34 -2.70 -2.92
N LYS A 251 21.65 -3.19 -1.89
CA LYS A 251 20.70 -4.29 -2.04
C LYS A 251 19.52 -3.89 -2.93
N MET A 252 19.03 -2.66 -2.77
CA MET A 252 18.01 -2.10 -3.65
C MET A 252 18.49 -2.02 -5.10
N GLU A 253 19.71 -1.57 -5.37
CA GLU A 253 20.29 -1.54 -6.72
C GLU A 253 20.26 -2.90 -7.41
N GLU A 254 20.55 -3.97 -6.65
CA GLU A 254 20.54 -5.35 -7.11
C GLU A 254 19.13 -5.86 -7.40
N VAL A 255 18.21 -5.72 -6.43
CA VAL A 255 16.83 -6.23 -6.55
C VAL A 255 16.07 -5.48 -7.65
N THR A 256 16.26 -4.16 -7.74
CA THR A 256 15.55 -3.31 -8.72
C THR A 256 16.15 -3.35 -10.13
N GLY A 257 17.32 -3.95 -10.30
CA GLY A 257 18.03 -4.02 -11.58
C GLY A 257 18.61 -2.68 -12.05
N THR A 258 18.92 -1.78 -11.12
CA THR A 258 19.38 -0.40 -11.39
C THR A 258 20.89 -0.17 -11.18
N LYS A 259 21.64 -1.17 -10.71
CA LYS A 259 23.08 -1.09 -10.36
C LYS A 259 24.01 -0.44 -11.39
N GLN A 260 23.72 -0.55 -12.68
CA GLN A 260 24.55 0.01 -13.76
C GLN A 260 24.00 1.30 -14.37
N ARG A 261 22.92 1.85 -13.81
CA ARG A 261 22.25 3.04 -14.34
C ARG A 261 22.69 4.33 -13.66
N GLN A 262 23.32 4.23 -12.49
CA GLN A 262 23.66 5.39 -11.66
C GLN A 262 24.88 6.14 -12.19
N VAL A 263 24.88 7.45 -12.01
CA VAL A 263 26.00 8.35 -12.31
C VAL A 263 26.74 8.67 -11.01
N LYS A 264 28.01 9.09 -11.15
CA LYS A 264 28.81 9.58 -10.03
C LYS A 264 28.04 10.66 -9.26
N ASN A 265 27.97 10.50 -7.94
CA ASN A 265 27.27 11.36 -6.97
C ASN A 265 25.74 11.19 -6.88
N ASP A 266 25.09 10.27 -7.60
CA ASP A 266 23.66 10.01 -7.40
C ASP A 266 23.39 9.41 -6.00
N ILE A 267 24.32 8.59 -5.52
CA ILE A 267 24.32 7.97 -4.19
C ILE A 267 25.56 8.49 -3.44
N ALA A 268 25.34 9.28 -2.38
CA ALA A 268 26.42 9.88 -1.61
C ALA A 268 26.87 8.99 -0.43
N SER A 269 28.09 8.44 -0.49
CA SER A 269 28.63 7.61 0.60
C SER A 269 28.90 8.38 1.90
N LYS A 270 29.00 9.71 1.85
CA LYS A 270 29.31 10.55 3.03
C LYS A 270 28.08 11.01 3.81
N THR A 271 26.88 10.89 3.24
CA THR A 271 25.64 11.42 3.84
C THR A 271 24.55 10.37 3.97
N ASN A 272 24.84 9.11 3.59
CA ASN A 272 23.97 7.98 3.81
C ASN A 272 24.66 7.02 4.79
N GLY A 273 23.97 6.69 5.88
CA GLY A 273 24.48 5.78 6.88
C GLY A 273 25.63 6.33 7.74
N ASP A 274 25.86 7.64 7.74
CA ASP A 274 26.87 8.31 8.57
C ASP A 274 26.52 8.34 10.07
N GLN A 275 25.25 8.10 10.42
CA GLN A 275 24.77 7.94 11.79
C GLN A 275 24.10 6.57 12.04
N ALA A 276 24.35 5.60 11.16
CA ALA A 276 23.75 4.28 11.24
C ALA A 276 24.68 3.26 11.92
N SER A 277 24.15 2.50 12.88
CA SER A 277 24.80 1.29 13.39
C SER A 277 24.40 0.10 12.51
N CYS A 278 25.07 -0.08 11.38
CA CYS A 278 24.72 -1.12 10.41
C CYS A 278 25.03 -2.52 10.97
N GLU A 279 24.02 -3.38 11.10
CA GLU A 279 24.22 -4.73 11.62
C GLU A 279 24.80 -5.65 10.54
N THR A 280 26.01 -6.15 10.77
CA THR A 280 26.69 -7.08 9.86
C THR A 280 26.77 -8.49 10.41
N HIS A 281 26.55 -8.66 11.72
CA HIS A 281 26.61 -9.94 12.40
C HIS A 281 25.22 -10.42 12.84
N VAL A 282 24.97 -11.73 12.64
CA VAL A 282 23.73 -12.37 13.07
C VAL A 282 23.93 -12.99 14.45
N LEU A 283 23.19 -12.50 15.45
CA LEU A 283 23.14 -13.10 16.79
C LEU A 283 22.31 -14.38 16.77
N LYS A 284 22.79 -15.44 17.41
CA LYS A 284 22.06 -16.70 17.55
C LYS A 284 21.55 -16.90 18.96
N PHE A 285 20.31 -17.34 19.08
CA PHE A 285 19.76 -17.79 20.36
C PHE A 285 20.36 -19.14 20.73
N THR A 286 20.89 -19.24 21.94
CA THR A 286 21.55 -20.44 22.49
C THR A 286 20.59 -21.24 23.36
N GLN A 287 19.65 -20.56 24.02
CA GLN A 287 18.63 -21.18 24.84
C GLN A 287 17.31 -20.41 24.80
N VAL A 288 16.21 -21.15 24.64
CA VAL A 288 14.85 -20.63 24.77
C VAL A 288 14.08 -21.56 25.70
N ARG A 289 13.58 -21.04 26.83
CA ARG A 289 12.74 -21.79 27.78
C ARG A 289 11.40 -21.09 27.97
N THR A 290 10.32 -21.86 27.81
CA THR A 290 8.95 -21.33 27.90
C THR A 290 8.24 -21.83 29.15
N MET A 291 7.50 -20.92 29.77
CA MET A 291 6.53 -21.18 30.83
C MET A 291 5.16 -20.66 30.37
N SER A 292 4.13 -20.76 31.22
CA SER A 292 2.80 -20.24 30.89
C SER A 292 2.76 -18.71 30.82
N ASP A 293 3.55 -18.03 31.63
CA ASP A 293 3.53 -16.58 31.81
C ASP A 293 4.89 -15.92 31.57
N LYS A 294 5.91 -16.70 31.18
CA LYS A 294 7.30 -16.25 31.04
C LYS A 294 8.00 -16.91 29.87
N ILE A 295 8.92 -16.19 29.25
CA ILE A 295 9.86 -16.73 28.26
C ILE A 295 11.27 -16.29 28.67
N MET A 296 12.18 -17.25 28.81
CA MET A 296 13.60 -16.97 29.01
C MET A 296 14.34 -17.19 27.70
N VAL A 297 15.12 -16.19 27.29
CA VAL A 297 15.98 -16.25 26.10
C VAL A 297 17.43 -16.00 26.50
N LYS A 298 18.36 -16.73 25.90
CA LYS A 298 19.80 -16.48 25.91
C LYS A 298 20.35 -16.49 24.50
N TRP A 299 21.40 -15.73 24.26
CA TRP A 299 22.04 -15.61 22.95
C TRP A 299 23.56 -15.55 23.07
N GLU A 300 24.25 -15.79 21.96
CA GLU A 300 25.70 -15.69 21.88
C GLU A 300 26.17 -14.30 22.29
N ALA A 301 27.24 -14.24 23.11
CA ALA A 301 27.86 -12.96 23.46
C ALA A 301 28.44 -12.29 22.21
N PHE A 302 28.31 -10.97 22.13
CA PHE A 302 28.85 -10.16 21.04
C PHE A 302 29.69 -9.03 21.61
N TRP A 303 30.82 -8.77 20.97
CA TRP A 303 31.69 -7.64 21.29
C TRP A 303 32.15 -6.98 19.97
N PRO A 304 31.91 -5.67 19.79
CA PRO A 304 32.48 -4.92 18.67
C PRO A 304 34.02 -4.82 18.81
N GLN A 305 34.68 -4.28 17.78
CA GLN A 305 36.14 -4.13 17.78
C GLN A 305 36.64 -3.37 19.01
N ASP A 306 35.99 -2.25 19.34
CA ASP A 306 36.15 -1.58 20.63
C ASP A 306 34.97 -1.92 21.53
N TYR A 307 35.20 -2.74 22.56
CA TYR A 307 34.15 -3.20 23.46
C TYR A 307 33.43 -2.09 24.22
N ARG A 308 34.05 -0.90 24.34
CA ARG A 308 33.46 0.27 24.99
C ARG A 308 32.30 0.83 24.20
N ASP A 309 32.26 0.53 22.91
CA ASP A 309 31.16 0.94 22.04
C ASP A 309 29.88 0.13 22.32
N LEU A 310 29.97 -1.02 23.00
CA LEU A 310 28.79 -1.81 23.36
C LEU A 310 28.15 -1.28 24.64
N LEU A 311 27.02 -0.59 24.48
CA LEU A 311 26.20 -0.11 25.60
C LEU A 311 25.33 -1.24 26.19
N GLY A 312 24.94 -2.22 25.37
CA GLY A 312 24.15 -3.36 25.79
C GLY A 312 23.40 -4.04 24.65
N PHE A 313 22.29 -4.69 24.98
CA PHE A 313 21.39 -5.34 24.03
C PHE A 313 19.96 -4.84 24.24
N MET A 314 19.20 -4.75 23.16
CA MET A 314 17.76 -4.53 23.18
C MET A 314 17.05 -5.83 22.83
N VAL A 315 16.21 -6.32 23.73
CA VAL A 315 15.29 -7.44 23.48
C VAL A 315 13.94 -6.86 23.06
N LEU A 316 13.54 -7.13 21.82
CA LEU A 316 12.27 -6.68 21.26
C LEU A 316 11.30 -7.86 21.21
N TYR A 317 10.10 -7.69 21.74
CA TYR A 317 9.06 -8.71 21.68
C TYR A 317 7.65 -8.14 21.50
N LYS A 318 6.78 -8.89 20.83
CA LYS A 318 5.35 -8.55 20.69
C LYS A 318 4.47 -9.77 20.46
N GLU A 319 3.19 -9.67 20.78
CA GLU A 319 2.21 -10.70 20.45
C GLU A 319 2.06 -10.81 18.92
N ALA A 320 2.19 -12.02 18.38
CA ALA A 320 2.21 -12.28 16.95
C ALA A 320 1.42 -13.56 16.62
N PRO A 321 0.11 -13.45 16.37
CA PRO A 321 -0.72 -14.59 16.00
C PRO A 321 -0.24 -15.26 14.70
N TYR A 322 0.35 -14.50 13.80
CA TYR A 322 0.89 -14.94 12.51
C TYR A 322 2.40 -14.72 12.43
N GLN A 323 3.09 -15.51 11.60
CA GLN A 323 4.55 -15.45 11.42
C GLN A 323 4.98 -14.52 10.28
N ASN A 324 4.36 -13.34 10.19
CA ASN A 324 4.59 -12.36 9.11
C ASN A 324 5.10 -11.01 9.63
N VAL A 325 5.67 -10.99 10.83
CA VAL A 325 6.18 -9.78 11.48
C VAL A 325 7.49 -9.32 10.85
N THR A 326 7.67 -8.00 10.74
CA THR A 326 8.93 -7.36 10.38
C THR A 326 9.49 -6.48 11.50
N GLU A 327 10.80 -6.21 11.46
CA GLU A 327 11.51 -5.41 12.49
C GLU A 327 10.85 -4.04 12.69
N PHE A 328 10.41 -3.39 11.63
CA PHE A 328 9.86 -2.02 11.67
C PHE A 328 8.33 -1.96 11.71
N ASP A 329 7.65 -3.09 11.94
CA ASP A 329 6.20 -3.14 12.03
C ASP A 329 5.65 -2.14 13.06
N GLY A 330 4.83 -1.19 12.60
CA GLY A 330 4.19 -0.20 13.47
C GLY A 330 5.16 0.75 14.17
N GLN A 331 6.40 0.85 13.70
CA GLN A 331 7.39 1.81 14.18
C GLN A 331 7.31 3.11 13.38
N ASP A 332 7.23 4.24 14.08
CA ASP A 332 7.49 5.56 13.51
C ASP A 332 8.50 6.33 14.37
N ALA A 333 9.07 7.39 13.80
CA ALA A 333 10.02 8.23 14.53
C ALA A 333 9.34 9.14 15.58
N CYS A 334 8.01 9.17 15.62
CA CYS A 334 7.21 9.98 16.53
C CYS A 334 6.85 9.25 17.83
N GLY A 335 7.31 8.01 18.00
CA GLY A 335 7.20 7.25 19.24
C GLY A 335 6.14 6.15 19.23
N SER A 336 5.41 5.95 18.13
CA SER A 336 4.57 4.77 17.97
C SER A 336 5.47 3.57 17.69
N ASN A 337 5.37 2.52 18.52
CA ASN A 337 6.09 1.27 18.31
C ASN A 337 5.21 0.10 18.75
N SER A 338 5.01 -0.89 17.86
CA SER A 338 4.26 -2.11 18.20
C SER A 338 5.06 -3.11 19.04
N TRP A 339 6.38 -2.93 19.13
CA TRP A 339 7.28 -3.76 19.90
C TRP A 339 7.46 -3.23 21.32
N VAL A 340 7.48 -4.15 22.29
CA VAL A 340 7.99 -3.87 23.63
C VAL A 340 9.50 -4.05 23.61
N ILE A 341 10.24 -3.08 24.12
CA ILE A 341 11.70 -3.07 24.15
C ILE A 341 12.16 -3.18 25.60
N ALA A 342 13.08 -4.12 25.87
CA ALA A 342 13.77 -4.24 27.14
C ALA A 342 15.29 -4.11 26.92
N ASP A 343 15.90 -3.17 27.63
CA ASP A 343 17.35 -2.97 27.61
C ASP A 343 18.04 -3.96 28.55
N VAL A 344 19.14 -4.54 28.10
CA VAL A 344 19.92 -5.56 28.80
C VAL A 344 21.37 -5.14 28.81
N GLU A 345 21.93 -4.99 30.00
CA GLU A 345 23.33 -4.63 30.19
C GLU A 345 24.26 -5.73 29.63
N PRO A 346 25.43 -5.36 29.07
CA PRO A 346 26.39 -6.33 28.57
C PRO A 346 26.97 -7.12 29.74
N PRO A 347 27.29 -8.42 29.56
CA PRO A 347 27.88 -9.22 30.62
C PRO A 347 29.27 -8.66 30.99
N HIS A 348 29.65 -8.75 32.27
CA HIS A 348 30.98 -8.36 32.71
C HIS A 348 32.06 -9.14 31.95
N ARG A 349 32.92 -8.42 31.25
CA ARG A 349 33.98 -9.02 30.44
C ARG A 349 34.92 -9.83 31.33
N SER A 350 34.95 -11.14 31.09
CA SER A 350 35.83 -12.09 31.76
C SER A 350 36.33 -13.10 30.75
N ALA A 351 37.44 -13.78 31.05
CA ALA A 351 37.98 -14.83 30.19
C ALA A 351 36.98 -15.99 29.96
N ASP A 352 35.95 -16.11 30.80
CA ASP A 352 34.87 -17.08 30.64
C ASP A 352 33.77 -16.60 29.67
N VAL A 353 33.54 -15.29 29.51
CA VAL A 353 32.69 -14.73 28.44
C VAL A 353 33.35 -14.93 27.08
N ASP A 354 34.65 -14.64 26.96
CA ASP A 354 35.40 -14.84 25.70
C ASP A 354 35.48 -16.32 25.29
N LYS A 355 35.31 -17.25 26.25
CA LYS A 355 35.20 -18.70 26.03
C LYS A 355 33.76 -19.21 25.88
N GLY A 356 32.76 -18.33 25.84
CA GLY A 356 31.34 -18.70 25.65
C GLY A 356 30.68 -19.38 26.85
N LYS A 357 31.24 -19.28 28.07
CA LYS A 357 30.64 -19.87 29.28
C LYS A 357 29.60 -18.98 29.96
N ILE A 358 29.66 -17.67 29.73
CA ILE A 358 28.69 -16.70 30.25
C ILE A 358 28.03 -16.02 29.06
N GLU A 359 26.76 -16.35 28.87
CA GLU A 359 25.93 -15.83 27.78
C GLU A 359 24.96 -14.77 28.31
N PRO A 360 24.76 -13.66 27.58
CA PRO A 360 23.69 -12.72 27.87
C PRO A 360 22.32 -13.40 27.75
N GLY A 361 21.38 -12.92 28.54
CA GLY A 361 20.03 -13.46 28.54
C GLY A 361 19.04 -12.55 29.24
N TYR A 362 17.77 -12.78 28.98
CA TYR A 362 16.67 -12.00 29.52
C TYR A 362 15.46 -12.89 29.81
N LEU A 363 14.74 -12.58 30.89
CA LEU A 363 13.49 -13.20 31.24
C LEU A 363 12.35 -12.22 30.92
N ILE A 364 11.52 -12.57 29.95
CA ILE A 364 10.37 -11.78 29.52
C ILE A 364 9.17 -12.16 30.39
N LEU A 365 8.60 -11.18 31.09
CA LEU A 365 7.41 -11.33 31.94
C LEU A 365 6.71 -9.96 32.14
N PRO A 366 5.40 -9.94 32.44
CA PRO A 366 4.45 -11.05 32.36
C PRO A 366 3.91 -11.27 30.93
N LEU A 367 3.60 -12.53 30.58
CA LEU A 367 3.04 -12.92 29.28
C LEU A 367 1.71 -13.66 29.42
N LYS A 368 0.91 -13.66 28.35
CA LYS A 368 -0.34 -14.44 28.29
C LYS A 368 -0.02 -15.93 28.06
N PRO A 369 -0.73 -16.86 28.73
CA PRO A 369 -0.67 -18.29 28.42
C PRO A 369 -1.11 -18.61 27.00
N TRP A 370 -0.60 -19.72 26.46
CA TRP A 370 -0.94 -20.24 25.13
C TRP A 370 -0.92 -19.19 24.00
N THR A 371 0.00 -18.23 24.09
CA THR A 371 0.07 -17.07 23.19
C THR A 371 1.39 -17.07 22.44
N GLN A 372 1.36 -16.79 21.14
CA GLN A 372 2.55 -16.73 20.29
C GLN A 372 3.14 -15.31 20.30
N TYR A 373 4.46 -15.23 20.52
CA TYR A 373 5.23 -14.01 20.55
C TYR A 373 6.32 -14.05 19.48
N ALA A 374 6.53 -12.93 18.79
CA ALA A 374 7.73 -12.68 18.00
C ALA A 374 8.79 -12.08 18.93
N VAL A 375 10.04 -12.55 18.86
CA VAL A 375 11.16 -12.08 19.68
C VAL A 375 12.40 -11.90 18.81
N MET A 376 13.12 -10.80 19.01
CA MET A 376 14.44 -10.56 18.41
C MET A 376 15.34 -9.79 19.38
N VAL A 377 16.64 -9.86 19.16
CA VAL A 377 17.66 -9.16 19.95
C VAL A 377 18.53 -8.35 19.01
N LYS A 378 18.92 -7.14 19.42
CA LYS A 378 19.93 -6.35 18.71
C LYS A 378 20.88 -5.67 19.68
N THR A 379 22.08 -5.35 19.22
CA THR A 379 23.05 -4.59 19.99
C THR A 379 22.64 -3.12 20.10
N GLN A 380 22.94 -2.52 21.24
CA GLN A 380 22.91 -1.08 21.44
C GLN A 380 24.35 -0.57 21.49
N LEU A 381 24.70 0.32 20.56
CA LEU A 381 26.05 0.83 20.39
C LEU A 381 26.12 2.33 20.65
N SER A 382 27.27 2.83 21.12
CA SER A 382 27.53 4.27 21.16
C SER A 382 27.85 4.77 19.75
N ALA A 383 27.27 5.91 19.37
CA ALA A 383 27.65 6.59 18.14
C ALA A 383 29.11 7.06 18.27
N SER A 384 29.99 6.63 17.37
CA SER A 384 31.33 7.19 17.24
C SER A 384 31.41 8.03 15.98
N ASP A 385 32.06 9.20 16.08
CA ASP A 385 32.20 10.15 14.97
C ASP A 385 33.19 9.67 13.90
N GLU A 386 33.98 8.63 14.17
CA GLU A 386 35.14 8.27 13.35
C GLU A 386 35.02 6.97 12.55
N ASN A 387 34.02 6.10 12.77
CA ASN A 387 33.76 4.91 11.92
C ASN A 387 32.33 4.38 12.06
N GLN A 388 31.81 3.73 11.00
CA GLN A 388 30.58 2.93 11.11
C GLN A 388 30.79 1.79 12.12
N VAL A 389 30.19 1.92 13.30
CA VAL A 389 30.20 0.85 14.30
C VAL A 389 29.27 -0.25 13.83
N HIS A 390 29.84 -1.42 13.57
CA HIS A 390 29.08 -2.59 13.11
C HIS A 390 28.39 -3.29 14.28
N GLY A 391 27.06 -3.30 14.24
CA GLY A 391 26.23 -3.97 15.22
C GLY A 391 25.97 -5.43 14.89
N ALA A 392 25.21 -6.06 15.77
CA ALA A 392 24.68 -7.39 15.57
C ALA A 392 23.19 -7.45 15.89
N LYS A 393 22.45 -8.28 15.16
CA LYS A 393 21.04 -8.56 15.44
C LYS A 393 20.69 -10.01 15.19
N SER A 394 19.69 -10.52 15.89
CA SER A 394 19.15 -11.85 15.65
C SER A 394 18.09 -11.83 14.56
N GLU A 395 17.82 -13.01 13.99
CA GLU A 395 16.57 -13.25 13.29
C GLU A 395 15.37 -13.13 14.26
N ILE A 396 14.18 -12.89 13.71
CA ILE A 396 12.93 -12.94 14.47
C ILE A 396 12.55 -14.41 14.70
N ILE A 397 12.45 -14.81 15.96
CA ILE A 397 11.95 -16.14 16.34
C ILE A 397 10.52 -16.05 16.87
N TYR A 398 9.72 -17.08 16.61
CA TYR A 398 8.34 -17.17 17.09
C TYR A 398 8.25 -18.22 18.20
N ILE A 399 7.83 -17.79 19.39
CA ILE A 399 7.80 -18.61 20.59
C ILE A 399 6.38 -18.61 21.15
N ARG A 400 5.84 -19.79 21.48
CA ARG A 400 4.52 -19.92 22.13
C ARG A 400 4.68 -20.23 23.61
N THR A 401 4.02 -19.47 24.47
CA THR A 401 3.94 -19.78 25.91
C THR A 401 3.14 -21.05 26.16
N ASN A 402 3.42 -21.72 27.27
CA ASN A 402 2.71 -22.95 27.63
C ASN A 402 1.24 -22.63 28.01
N ALA A 403 0.36 -23.61 27.88
CA ALA A 403 -1.01 -23.47 28.38
C ALA A 403 -1.02 -23.48 29.93
N THR A 404 -1.94 -22.74 30.52
CA THR A 404 -2.34 -22.93 31.92
C THR A 404 -3.47 -23.96 32.01
N SER A 405 -3.59 -24.65 33.15
CA SER A 405 -4.81 -25.39 33.45
C SER A 405 -6.01 -24.42 33.46
N LYS A 406 -7.10 -24.81 32.80
CA LYS A 406 -8.29 -23.98 32.52
C LYS A 406 -8.65 -23.04 33.67
N THR A 407 -8.76 -21.75 33.39
CA THR A 407 -9.60 -20.85 34.18
C THR A 407 -11.02 -21.38 34.06
N ASP A 408 -11.58 -21.86 35.17
CA ASP A 408 -12.99 -22.19 35.26
C ASP A 408 -13.78 -20.99 34.74
N SER A 409 -14.40 -21.21 33.59
CA SER A 409 -15.33 -20.27 33.01
C SER A 409 -16.50 -20.25 33.96
N ILE A 410 -16.52 -19.24 34.84
CA ILE A 410 -17.70 -18.88 35.61
C ILE A 410 -18.75 -18.46 34.59
N LEU A 411 -19.58 -19.43 34.20
CA LEU A 411 -20.87 -19.20 33.59
C LEU A 411 -21.74 -18.53 34.67
N PHE A 412 -22.00 -17.24 34.50
CA PHE A 412 -23.16 -16.57 35.09
C PHE A 412 -24.12 -16.18 33.97
#